data_AF-A0A9E8Z0H4-F1
#
_entry.id   AF-A0A9E8Z0H4-F1
#
_cell.length_a   1.000
_cell.length_b   1.000
_cell.length_c   1.000
_cell.angle_alpha   90.00
_cell.angle_beta   90.00
_cell.angle_gamma   90.00
#
_symmetry.space_group_name_H-M   'P 1'
#
loop_
_entity.id
_entity.type
_entity.pdbx_description
1 polymer ?
#
loop_
_entity_poly.entity_id
_entity_poly.type
_entity_poly.pdbx_seq_one_letter_code
_entity_poly.pdbx_strand_id
1 'polypeptide(L)'
;MSVSQSLVLDCENGEQVKAVGRVRKRDGMSERKTMATLKSHSEAEKRRRQRINSHLSTLRALVPGPDKMNKATLLAAVICQVKELKKIATESSKDLLIPMDVDEVTVEPLSHDAEDGNFTFRATLCCDYRPDLLSDLRESLGALHLKMVKAEISTLGDRMKCEFVFASCKESRVSNAVEQELLASSVHQALISILYRILASPAYLPRNALPNKRQRLSFFNYPNSSSYE
;
A
#
# COMPACT_ATOMS: atom_id res chain seq x y z
N MET A 1 -40.63 43.23 -42.34
CA MET A 1 -40.61 41.80 -42.01
C MET A 1 -39.37 41.20 -42.66
N SER A 2 -38.32 40.91 -41.89
CA SER A 2 -37.03 40.43 -42.43
C SER A 2 -36.96 38.90 -42.29
N VAL A 3 -36.78 38.20 -43.40
CA VAL A 3 -36.65 36.74 -43.45
C VAL A 3 -35.17 36.40 -43.35
N SER A 4 -34.72 35.88 -42.21
CA SER A 4 -33.35 35.39 -42.05
C SER A 4 -33.20 34.05 -42.77
N GLN A 5 -32.46 34.05 -43.88
CA GLN A 5 -32.02 32.83 -44.57
C GLN A 5 -30.72 32.33 -43.92
N SER A 6 -30.70 31.07 -43.52
CA SER A 6 -29.50 30.36 -43.06
C SER A 6 -29.05 29.42 -44.17
N LEU A 7 -27.77 29.51 -44.54
CA LEU A 7 -27.10 28.59 -45.45
C LEU A 7 -26.21 27.67 -44.61
N VAL A 8 -26.35 26.36 -44.80
CA VAL A 8 -25.46 25.33 -44.22
C VAL A 8 -24.64 24.78 -45.38
N LEU A 9 -23.32 24.70 -45.21
CA LEU A 9 -22.41 24.07 -46.15
C LEU A 9 -22.13 22.64 -45.67
N ASP A 10 -22.50 21.64 -46.48
CA ASP A 10 -22.06 20.26 -46.29
C ASP A 10 -20.71 20.06 -47.00
N CYS A 11 -19.74 19.48 -46.28
CA CYS A 11 -18.34 19.44 -46.68
C CYS A 11 -17.97 18.39 -47.74
N GLU A 12 -18.93 17.81 -48.46
CA GLU A 12 -18.61 16.74 -49.42
C GLU A 12 -19.20 16.86 -50.81
N ASN A 13 -19.98 17.89 -51.16
CA ASN A 13 -20.19 18.36 -52.54
C ASN A 13 -21.00 19.67 -52.49
N GLY A 14 -20.42 20.76 -53.02
CA GLY A 14 -20.91 22.13 -52.83
C GLY A 14 -22.17 22.50 -53.61
N GLU A 15 -23.34 21.98 -53.20
CA GLU A 15 -24.64 22.40 -53.75
C GLU A 15 -25.60 22.87 -52.64
N GLN A 16 -26.09 24.12 -52.74
CA GLN A 16 -26.95 24.75 -51.75
C GLN A 16 -28.43 24.46 -52.07
N VAL A 17 -29.11 23.68 -51.22
CA VAL A 17 -30.55 23.43 -51.36
C VAL A 17 -31.35 24.10 -50.24
N LYS A 18 -32.41 24.83 -50.65
CA LYS A 18 -33.28 25.63 -49.78
C LYS A 18 -34.32 24.76 -49.08
N ALA A 19 -34.12 24.47 -47.79
CA ALA A 19 -35.11 23.75 -46.98
C ALA A 19 -36.04 24.73 -46.23
N VAL A 20 -37.35 24.64 -46.52
CA VAL A 20 -38.41 25.40 -45.84
C VAL A 20 -38.77 24.77 -44.50
N GLY A 21 -38.61 25.57 -43.43
CA GLY A 21 -39.48 25.65 -42.25
C GLY A 21 -40.02 24.37 -41.61
N ARG A 22 -39.35 23.92 -40.53
CA ARG A 22 -40.06 23.54 -39.30
C ARG A 22 -39.33 24.16 -38.12
N VAL A 23 -39.96 25.17 -37.50
CA VAL A 23 -39.55 25.72 -36.19
C VAL A 23 -39.65 24.60 -35.16
N ARG A 24 -38.58 23.82 -35.03
CA ARG A 24 -38.40 22.85 -33.97
C ARG A 24 -38.05 23.66 -32.72
N LYS A 25 -38.95 23.67 -31.74
CA LYS A 25 -38.64 24.00 -30.33
C LYS A 25 -37.57 23.07 -29.69
N ARG A 26 -36.71 22.42 -30.49
CA ARG A 26 -35.65 21.49 -30.05
C ARG A 26 -34.26 22.12 -30.01
N ASP A 27 -33.96 23.13 -30.82
CA ASP A 27 -32.62 23.75 -30.82
C ASP A 27 -32.35 24.50 -29.51
N GLY A 28 -33.27 25.35 -29.06
CA GLY A 28 -33.10 26.05 -27.78
C GLY A 28 -33.07 25.12 -26.56
N MET A 29 -33.61 23.90 -26.65
CA MET A 29 -33.49 22.89 -25.58
C MET A 29 -32.18 22.09 -25.66
N SER A 30 -31.67 21.85 -26.86
CA SER A 30 -30.35 21.26 -27.09
C SER A 30 -29.24 22.22 -26.62
N GLU A 31 -29.31 23.49 -27.02
CA GLU A 31 -28.36 24.53 -26.63
C GLU A 31 -28.39 24.83 -25.12
N ARG A 32 -29.56 24.86 -24.49
CA ARG A 32 -29.63 24.99 -23.02
C ARG A 32 -29.03 23.80 -22.30
N LYS A 33 -29.21 22.59 -22.83
CA LYS A 33 -28.57 21.37 -22.29
C LYS A 33 -27.06 21.40 -22.49
N THR A 34 -26.56 21.79 -23.65
CA THR A 34 -25.10 21.90 -23.89
C THR A 34 -24.48 22.99 -23.00
N MET A 35 -25.12 24.15 -22.87
CA MET A 35 -24.66 25.24 -21.99
C MET A 35 -24.69 24.85 -20.50
N ALA A 36 -25.70 24.09 -20.06
CA ALA A 36 -25.76 23.56 -18.70
C ALA A 36 -24.65 22.53 -18.45
N THR A 37 -24.38 21.66 -19.43
CA THR A 37 -23.28 20.68 -19.37
C THR A 37 -21.92 21.38 -19.30
N LEU A 38 -21.68 22.42 -20.11
CA LEU A 38 -20.43 23.20 -20.07
C LEU A 38 -20.21 23.90 -18.73
N LYS A 39 -21.27 24.45 -18.12
CA LYS A 39 -21.22 25.04 -16.77
C LYS A 39 -20.93 23.99 -15.70
N SER A 40 -21.60 22.84 -15.76
CA SER A 40 -21.33 21.72 -14.86
C SER A 40 -19.87 21.24 -14.96
N HIS A 41 -19.33 21.12 -16.18
CA HIS A 41 -17.95 20.74 -16.44
C HIS A 41 -16.95 21.78 -15.89
N SER A 42 -17.18 23.07 -16.13
CA SER A 42 -16.31 24.13 -15.63
C SER A 42 -16.30 24.21 -14.11
N GLU A 43 -17.46 24.04 -13.47
CA GLU A 43 -17.54 23.94 -12.00
C GLU A 43 -16.84 22.69 -11.46
N ALA A 44 -17.00 21.54 -12.13
CA ALA A 44 -16.33 20.30 -11.74
C ALA A 44 -14.80 20.46 -11.77
N GLU A 45 -14.27 21.10 -12.82
CA GLU A 45 -12.84 21.40 -12.93
C GLU A 45 -12.38 22.45 -11.89
N LYS A 46 -13.19 23.47 -11.59
CA LYS A 46 -12.90 24.41 -10.49
C LYS A 46 -12.77 23.67 -9.15
N ARG A 47 -13.71 22.78 -8.83
CA ARG A 47 -13.67 21.95 -7.61
C ARG A 47 -12.44 21.04 -7.60
N ARG A 48 -12.06 20.45 -8.74
CA ARG A 48 -10.82 19.67 -8.86
C ARG A 48 -9.58 20.50 -8.53
N ARG A 49 -9.45 21.70 -9.12
CA ARG A 49 -8.33 22.62 -8.86
C ARG A 49 -8.26 23.05 -7.39
N GLN A 50 -9.42 23.32 -6.78
CA GLN A 50 -9.51 23.66 -5.36
C GLN A 50 -9.00 22.52 -4.47
N ARG A 51 -9.39 21.26 -4.72
CA ARG A 51 -8.88 20.10 -3.99
C ARG A 51 -7.36 19.94 -4.12
N ILE A 52 -6.83 20.06 -5.33
CA ILE A 52 -5.38 19.97 -5.57
C ILE A 52 -4.64 21.07 -4.82
N ASN A 53 -5.12 22.32 -4.89
CA ASN A 53 -4.48 23.44 -4.19
C ASN A 53 -4.57 23.27 -2.66
N SER A 54 -5.65 22.69 -2.14
CA SER A 54 -5.78 22.33 -0.72
C SER A 54 -4.72 21.29 -0.30
N HIS A 55 -4.51 20.22 -1.08
CA HIS A 55 -3.44 19.27 -0.80
C HIS A 55 -2.04 19.91 -0.86
N LEU A 56 -1.80 20.79 -1.83
CA LEU A 56 -0.54 21.54 -1.91
C LEU A 56 -0.34 22.47 -0.70
N SER A 57 -1.39 23.09 -0.16
CA SER A 57 -1.28 23.87 1.07
C SER A 57 -0.96 23.00 2.29
N THR A 58 -1.56 21.81 2.40
CA THR A 58 -1.23 20.87 3.47
C THR A 58 0.22 20.42 3.39
N LEU A 59 0.73 20.13 2.19
CA LEU A 59 2.15 19.76 2.00
C LEU A 59 3.09 20.89 2.45
N ARG A 60 2.77 22.17 2.16
CA ARG A 60 3.59 23.28 2.65
C ARG A 60 3.65 23.35 4.18
N ALA A 61 2.54 23.07 4.85
CA ALA A 61 2.48 23.11 6.31
C ALA A 61 3.30 21.98 6.99
N LEU A 62 3.58 20.88 6.28
CA LEU A 62 4.30 19.72 6.82
C LEU A 62 5.80 19.73 6.49
N VAL A 63 6.23 20.54 5.52
CA VAL A 63 7.61 20.56 5.02
C VAL A 63 8.36 21.74 5.65
N PRO A 64 9.48 21.51 6.35
CA PRO A 64 10.36 22.57 6.80
C PRO A 64 10.88 23.39 5.61
N GLY A 65 10.65 24.70 5.62
CA GLY A 65 11.10 25.57 4.54
C GLY A 65 10.28 26.87 4.44
N PRO A 66 10.60 27.72 3.45
CA PRO A 66 9.90 28.98 3.25
C PRO A 66 8.46 28.76 2.75
N ASP A 67 7.49 29.48 3.32
CA ASP A 67 6.06 29.36 2.97
C ASP A 67 5.74 29.57 1.47
N LYS A 68 6.64 30.23 0.72
CA LYS A 68 6.44 30.64 -0.67
C LYS A 68 7.17 29.74 -1.68
N MET A 69 7.09 28.42 -1.52
CA MET A 69 7.58 27.49 -2.54
C MET A 69 6.63 27.43 -3.74
N ASN A 70 7.21 27.50 -4.95
CA ASN A 70 6.50 27.15 -6.17
C ASN A 70 6.11 25.65 -6.15
N LYS A 71 5.16 25.23 -6.99
CA LYS A 71 4.60 23.87 -6.93
C LYS A 71 5.63 22.77 -7.17
N ALA A 72 6.56 22.98 -8.10
CA ALA A 72 7.56 21.97 -8.45
C ALA A 72 8.61 21.82 -7.32
N THR A 73 9.12 22.93 -6.81
CA THR A 73 10.06 22.96 -5.69
C THR A 73 9.45 22.36 -4.43
N LEU A 74 8.16 22.63 -4.14
CA LEU A 74 7.46 22.00 -3.03
C LEU A 74 7.45 20.47 -3.16
N LEU A 75 7.05 19.93 -4.30
CA LEU A 75 6.98 18.48 -4.50
C LEU A 75 8.37 17.83 -4.41
N ALA A 76 9.40 18.48 -4.95
CA ALA A 76 10.78 18.01 -4.81
C ALA A 76 11.21 17.95 -3.32
N ALA A 77 10.93 19.00 -2.55
CA ALA A 77 11.25 19.06 -1.14
C ALA A 77 10.50 18.01 -0.31
N VAL A 78 9.20 17.79 -0.59
CA VAL A 78 8.41 16.71 0.03
C VAL A 78 9.07 15.36 -0.21
N ILE A 79 9.47 15.07 -1.46
CA ILE A 79 10.12 13.80 -1.80
C ILE A 79 11.44 13.65 -1.04
N CYS A 80 12.27 14.71 -1.00
CA CYS A 80 13.52 14.69 -0.25
C CYS A 80 13.28 14.45 1.25
N GLN A 81 12.31 15.14 1.85
CA GLN A 81 11.99 14.99 3.26
C GLN A 81 11.47 13.58 3.57
N VAL A 82 10.59 13.01 2.76
CA VAL A 82 10.10 11.63 2.96
C VAL A 82 11.25 10.63 2.88
N LYS A 83 12.19 10.81 1.94
CA LYS A 83 13.39 9.96 1.84
C LYS A 83 14.27 10.09 3.08
N GLU A 84 14.50 11.31 3.55
CA GLU A 84 15.30 11.57 4.75
C GLU A 84 14.65 10.99 6.00
N LEU A 85 13.34 11.18 6.18
CA LEU A 85 12.59 10.61 7.29
C LEU A 85 12.62 9.08 7.25
N LYS A 86 12.49 8.45 6.07
CA LYS A 86 12.66 7.00 5.91
C LYS A 86 14.05 6.55 6.35
N LYS A 87 15.10 7.26 5.94
CA LYS A 87 16.49 6.96 6.32
C LYS A 87 16.68 7.06 7.84
N ILE A 88 16.27 8.17 8.45
CA ILE A 88 16.36 8.38 9.90
C ILE A 88 15.60 7.29 10.66
N ALA A 89 14.40 6.93 10.21
CA ALA A 89 13.61 5.86 10.80
C ALA A 89 14.35 4.52 10.72
N THR A 90 14.89 4.14 9.54
CA THR A 90 15.64 2.89 9.37
C THR A 90 16.92 2.84 10.20
N GLU A 91 17.60 3.97 10.38
CA GLU A 91 18.82 4.05 11.19
C GLU A 91 18.51 3.97 12.69
N SER A 92 17.43 4.63 13.13
CA SER A 92 17.00 4.62 14.53
C SER A 92 16.40 3.28 14.95
N SER A 93 15.89 2.49 14.01
CA SER A 93 15.27 1.19 14.27
C SER A 93 16.21 -0.01 14.12
N LYS A 94 17.51 0.19 13.87
CA LYS A 94 18.45 -0.93 13.62
C LYS A 94 18.48 -1.96 14.75
N ASP A 95 18.38 -1.50 15.99
CA ASP A 95 18.42 -2.35 17.18
C ASP A 95 17.01 -2.69 17.72
N LEU A 96 15.97 -2.23 17.03
CA LEU A 96 14.58 -2.45 17.41
C LEU A 96 13.92 -3.45 16.46
N LEU A 97 13.13 -4.34 17.01
CA LEU A 97 12.33 -5.29 16.23
C LEU A 97 11.08 -4.57 15.73
N ILE A 98 11.25 -3.72 14.70
CA ILE A 98 10.16 -2.96 14.06
C ILE A 98 9.90 -3.54 12.66
N PRO A 99 8.64 -3.85 12.32
CA PRO A 99 8.28 -4.26 10.96
C PRO A 99 8.47 -3.11 9.96
N MET A 100 9.15 -3.39 8.85
CA MET A 100 9.36 -2.46 7.74
C MET A 100 8.20 -2.55 6.73
N ASP A 101 8.10 -1.60 5.79
CA ASP A 101 7.08 -1.57 4.73
C ASP A 101 7.38 -2.54 3.56
N VAL A 102 8.40 -3.39 3.68
CA VAL A 102 8.88 -4.30 2.65
C VAL A 102 8.95 -5.73 3.18
N ASP A 103 8.50 -6.69 2.37
CA ASP A 103 8.63 -8.12 2.70
C ASP A 103 10.09 -8.55 2.62
N GLU A 104 10.61 -9.10 3.71
CA GLU A 104 12.02 -9.43 3.86
C GLU A 104 12.20 -10.76 4.59
N VAL A 105 13.15 -11.58 4.10
CA VAL A 105 13.64 -12.76 4.79
C VAL A 105 15.15 -12.65 4.85
N THR A 106 15.71 -12.78 6.04
CA THR A 106 17.16 -12.87 6.21
C THR A 106 17.50 -14.07 7.08
N VAL A 107 18.61 -14.73 6.77
CA VAL A 107 19.18 -15.77 7.63
C VAL A 107 20.66 -15.48 7.76
N GLU A 108 21.09 -15.11 8.97
CA GLU A 108 22.44 -14.70 9.28
C GLU A 108 23.04 -15.64 10.34
N PRO A 109 24.23 -16.20 10.13
CA PRO A 109 24.91 -16.95 11.17
C PRO A 109 25.29 -16.00 12.32
N LEU A 110 24.91 -16.36 13.54
CA LEU A 110 25.48 -15.79 14.76
C LEU A 110 26.75 -16.61 15.04
N SER A 111 27.82 -15.95 15.46
CA SER A 111 29.16 -16.52 15.56
C SER A 111 29.24 -17.91 16.20
N HIS A 112 30.24 -18.67 15.77
CA HIS A 112 30.69 -19.89 16.44
C HIS A 112 31.16 -19.54 17.86
N ASP A 113 30.37 -19.84 18.89
CA ASP A 113 30.92 -19.90 20.24
C ASP A 113 31.91 -21.08 20.25
N ALA A 114 33.19 -20.76 20.15
CA ALA A 114 34.29 -21.71 19.98
C ALA A 114 34.42 -22.70 21.16
N GLU A 115 33.71 -22.45 22.26
CA GLU A 115 33.73 -23.24 23.48
C GLU A 115 32.78 -24.45 23.42
N ASP A 116 31.71 -24.43 22.61
CA ASP A 116 30.63 -25.43 22.71
C ASP A 116 30.32 -26.19 21.39
N GLY A 117 30.96 -25.84 20.27
CA GLY A 117 30.81 -26.54 18.98
C GLY A 117 29.42 -26.43 18.32
N ASN A 118 28.48 -25.78 18.99
CA ASN A 118 27.14 -25.49 18.51
C ASN A 118 27.15 -24.21 17.65
N PHE A 119 26.56 -24.27 16.46
CA PHE A 119 26.35 -23.08 15.64
C PHE A 119 24.93 -22.56 15.85
N THR A 120 24.82 -21.24 15.95
CA THR A 120 23.56 -20.53 16.06
C THR A 120 23.34 -19.64 14.84
N PHE A 121 22.10 -19.41 14.47
CA PHE A 121 21.78 -18.46 13.41
C PHE A 121 20.47 -17.75 13.69
N ARG A 122 20.42 -16.51 13.21
CA ARG A 122 19.28 -15.60 13.30
C ARG A 122 18.54 -15.66 11.99
N ALA A 123 17.25 -15.97 12.05
CA ALA A 123 16.36 -15.83 10.91
C ALA A 123 15.35 -14.72 11.18
N THR A 124 15.12 -13.84 10.23
CA THR A 124 14.08 -12.84 10.31
C THR A 124 13.09 -12.98 9.15
N LEU A 125 11.82 -12.70 9.44
CA LEU A 125 10.73 -12.66 8.48
C LEU A 125 9.92 -11.39 8.73
N CYS A 126 9.73 -10.55 7.71
CA CYS A 126 8.80 -9.44 7.74
C CYS A 126 7.76 -9.60 6.64
N CYS A 127 6.48 -9.58 7.00
CA CYS A 127 5.36 -9.73 6.07
C CYS A 127 4.05 -9.20 6.64
N ASP A 128 3.00 -9.21 5.83
CA ASP A 128 1.64 -8.90 6.29
C ASP A 128 1.11 -10.00 7.22
N TYR A 129 0.50 -9.60 8.33
CA TYR A 129 -0.07 -10.51 9.31
C TYR A 129 -1.28 -11.25 8.74
N ARG A 130 -1.25 -12.58 8.87
CA ARG A 130 -2.39 -13.46 8.61
C ARG A 130 -2.66 -14.31 9.86
N PRO A 131 -3.92 -14.64 10.17
CA PRO A 131 -4.24 -15.52 11.30
C PRO A 131 -3.53 -16.88 11.23
N ASP A 132 -3.35 -17.41 10.01
CA ASP A 132 -2.74 -18.72 9.77
C ASP A 132 -1.20 -18.71 9.85
N LEU A 133 -0.59 -17.52 9.80
CA LEU A 133 0.87 -17.34 9.63
C LEU A 133 1.68 -17.98 10.75
N LEU A 134 1.27 -17.80 12.00
CA LEU A 134 1.97 -18.38 13.14
C LEU A 134 1.88 -19.91 13.15
N SER A 135 0.78 -20.47 12.65
CA SER A 135 0.62 -21.92 12.50
C SER A 135 1.51 -22.45 11.38
N ASP A 136 1.54 -21.77 10.23
CA ASP A 136 2.41 -22.11 9.10
C ASP A 136 3.90 -22.04 9.49
N LEU A 137 4.29 -21.02 10.27
CA LEU A 137 5.64 -20.87 10.82
C LEU A 137 5.98 -22.02 11.76
N ARG A 138 5.10 -22.34 12.70
CA ARG A 138 5.31 -23.44 13.65
C ARG A 138 5.47 -24.78 12.93
N GLU A 139 4.63 -25.05 11.93
CA GLU A 139 4.69 -26.30 11.16
C GLU A 139 5.98 -26.37 10.33
N SER A 140 6.27 -25.34 9.54
CA SER A 140 7.40 -25.35 8.60
C SER A 140 8.75 -25.32 9.31
N LEU A 141 8.87 -24.55 10.39
CA LEU A 141 10.09 -24.47 11.19
C LEU A 141 10.22 -25.67 12.14
N GLY A 142 9.11 -26.22 12.63
CA GLY A 142 9.09 -27.42 13.45
C GLY A 142 9.43 -28.70 12.68
N ALA A 143 9.22 -28.72 11.37
CA ALA A 143 9.68 -29.80 10.49
C ALA A 143 11.21 -29.80 10.30
N LEU A 144 11.88 -28.70 10.64
CA LEU A 144 13.34 -28.64 10.62
C LEU A 144 13.88 -29.26 11.92
N HIS A 145 14.91 -30.09 11.82
CA HIS A 145 15.58 -30.73 12.97
C HIS A 145 16.50 -29.73 13.71
N LEU A 146 15.95 -28.56 14.05
CA LEU A 146 16.65 -27.44 14.67
C LEU A 146 16.02 -27.09 16.00
N LYS A 147 16.83 -26.72 16.99
CA LYS A 147 16.33 -26.24 18.27
C LYS A 147 16.12 -24.73 18.18
N MET A 148 14.86 -24.29 18.23
CA MET A 148 14.55 -22.85 18.37
C MET A 148 14.84 -22.42 19.81
N VAL A 149 15.78 -21.47 19.97
CA VAL A 149 16.23 -20.96 21.27
C VAL A 149 15.49 -19.67 21.64
N LYS A 150 15.18 -18.84 20.65
CA LYS A 150 14.49 -17.55 20.82
C LYS A 150 13.49 -17.36 19.68
N ALA A 151 12.34 -16.79 20.00
CA ALA A 151 11.37 -16.29 19.04
C ALA A 151 10.80 -14.98 19.55
N GLU A 152 11.02 -13.90 18.82
CA GLU A 152 10.44 -12.59 19.09
C GLU A 152 9.55 -12.17 17.94
N ILE A 153 8.41 -11.59 18.27
CA ILE A 153 7.42 -11.14 17.30
C ILE A 153 7.07 -9.70 17.63
N SER A 154 7.02 -8.86 16.61
CA SER A 154 6.49 -7.51 16.69
C SER A 154 5.44 -7.30 15.61
N THR A 155 4.53 -6.38 15.87
CA THR A 155 3.47 -5.99 14.92
C THR A 155 3.36 -4.48 14.86
N LEU A 156 3.18 -3.95 13.65
CA LEU A 156 2.94 -2.54 13.41
C LEU A 156 1.86 -2.40 12.32
N GLY A 157 0.65 -2.04 12.72
CA GLY A 157 -0.49 -2.03 11.81
C GLY A 157 -0.86 -3.45 11.35
N ASP A 158 -0.86 -3.66 10.04
CA ASP A 158 -1.06 -4.96 9.39
C ASP A 158 0.26 -5.72 9.16
N ARG A 159 1.41 -5.13 9.52
CA ARG A 159 2.73 -5.73 9.34
C ARG A 159 3.14 -6.53 10.58
N MET A 160 3.79 -7.66 10.35
CA MET A 160 4.43 -8.48 11.38
C MET A 160 5.90 -8.68 11.04
N LYS A 161 6.76 -8.65 12.06
CA LYS A 161 8.15 -9.06 11.95
C LYS A 161 8.44 -10.10 13.02
N CYS A 162 9.00 -11.22 12.60
CA CYS A 162 9.44 -12.30 13.46
C CYS A 162 10.96 -12.41 13.40
N GLU A 163 11.60 -12.53 14.56
CA GLU A 163 13.00 -12.90 14.70
C GLU A 163 13.07 -14.25 15.41
N PHE A 164 13.82 -15.18 14.83
CA PHE A 164 14.06 -16.50 15.40
C PHE A 164 15.55 -16.69 15.58
N VAL A 165 15.95 -17.29 16.69
CA VAL A 165 17.32 -17.79 16.89
C VAL A 165 17.24 -19.30 17.01
N PHE A 166 17.98 -19.99 16.14
CA PHE A 166 18.09 -21.43 16.15
C PHE A 166 19.48 -21.84 16.61
N ALA A 167 19.54 -22.96 17.32
CA ALA A 167 20.76 -23.70 17.61
C ALA A 167 20.69 -25.05 16.90
N SER A 168 21.81 -25.46 16.31
CA SER A 168 21.97 -26.82 15.84
C SER A 168 22.18 -27.77 17.02
N CYS A 169 21.51 -28.92 16.99
CA CYS A 169 21.85 -30.03 17.87
C CYS A 169 23.03 -30.78 17.25
N LYS A 170 24.26 -30.60 17.75
CA LYS A 170 25.38 -31.52 17.43
C LYS A 170 25.75 -32.37 18.65
N GLU A 171 25.72 -33.69 18.45
CA GLU A 171 26.47 -34.68 19.26
C GLU A 171 27.87 -34.97 18.67
N SER A 172 28.19 -34.50 17.46
CA SER A 172 29.42 -34.88 16.73
C SER A 172 30.32 -33.68 16.39
N ARG A 173 31.60 -33.80 16.78
CA ARG A 173 32.64 -32.75 16.81
C ARG A 173 33.27 -32.39 15.45
N VAL A 174 32.56 -32.54 14.33
CA VAL A 174 33.13 -32.22 13.00
C VAL A 174 32.44 -31.00 12.40
N SER A 175 33.22 -29.95 12.21
CA SER A 175 32.83 -28.69 11.57
C SER A 175 32.69 -28.89 10.06
N ASN A 176 31.46 -28.96 9.57
CA ASN A 176 31.16 -28.90 8.15
C ASN A 176 30.50 -27.55 7.88
N ALA A 177 31.27 -26.55 7.42
CA ALA A 177 30.70 -25.27 6.95
C ALA A 177 29.55 -25.49 5.95
N VAL A 178 29.64 -26.59 5.18
CA VAL A 178 28.62 -27.09 4.26
C VAL A 178 27.30 -27.42 4.97
N GLU A 179 27.32 -28.08 6.14
CA GLU A 179 26.09 -28.41 6.89
C GLU A 179 25.40 -27.17 7.43
N GLN A 180 26.18 -26.19 7.89
CA GLN A 180 25.67 -24.92 8.37
C GLN A 180 24.97 -24.15 7.24
N GLU A 181 25.59 -24.10 6.06
CA GLU A 181 25.02 -23.47 4.88
C GLU A 181 23.75 -24.19 4.39
N LEU A 182 23.71 -25.52 4.45
CA LEU A 182 22.52 -26.32 4.11
C LEU A 182 21.36 -26.05 5.07
N LEU A 183 21.62 -25.95 6.37
CA LEU A 183 20.59 -25.65 7.37
C LEU A 183 20.07 -24.21 7.25
N ALA A 184 20.98 -23.24 7.07
CA ALA A 184 20.60 -21.86 6.81
C ALA A 184 19.75 -21.74 5.54
N SER A 185 20.15 -22.45 4.48
CA SER A 185 19.39 -22.54 3.23
C SER A 185 18.01 -23.17 3.44
N SER A 186 17.92 -24.24 4.23
CA SER A 186 16.65 -24.91 4.52
C SER A 186 15.67 -23.99 5.25
N VAL A 187 16.16 -23.22 6.23
CA VAL A 187 15.37 -22.23 6.98
C VAL A 187 14.92 -21.11 6.07
N HIS A 188 15.84 -20.59 5.24
CA HIS A 188 15.54 -19.54 4.28
C HIS A 188 14.46 -20.00 3.28
N GLN A 189 14.56 -21.21 2.75
CA GLN A 189 13.56 -21.80 1.87
C GLN A 189 12.21 -22.02 2.56
N ALA A 190 12.20 -22.47 3.82
CA ALA A 190 10.96 -22.61 4.59
C ALA A 190 10.23 -21.27 4.76
N LEU A 191 10.96 -20.21 5.14
CA LEU A 191 10.40 -18.87 5.29
C LEU A 191 9.92 -18.27 3.96
N ILE A 192 10.69 -18.46 2.88
CA ILE A 192 10.27 -18.04 1.54
C ILE A 192 9.01 -18.79 1.07
N SER A 193 8.93 -20.09 1.33
CA SER A 193 7.74 -20.88 0.99
C SER A 193 6.49 -20.35 1.68
N ILE A 194 6.61 -19.99 2.97
CA ILE A 194 5.54 -19.33 3.72
C ILE A 194 5.17 -17.99 3.07
N LEU A 195 6.14 -17.14 2.75
CA LEU A 195 5.87 -15.88 2.05
C LEU A 195 5.10 -16.07 0.75
N TYR A 196 5.50 -17.02 -0.10
CA TYR A 196 4.79 -17.30 -1.33
C TYR A 196 3.37 -17.83 -1.09
N ARG A 197 3.15 -18.63 -0.04
CA ARG A 197 1.80 -19.07 0.36
C ARG A 197 0.94 -17.89 0.83
N ILE A 198 1.51 -16.91 1.51
CA ILE A 198 0.81 -15.67 1.89
C ILE A 198 0.43 -14.88 0.64
N LEU A 199 1.39 -14.66 -0.27
CA LEU A 199 1.17 -13.90 -1.51
C LEU A 199 0.17 -14.58 -2.46
N ALA A 200 0.17 -15.91 -2.52
CA ALA A 200 -0.74 -16.69 -3.36
C ALA A 200 -2.16 -16.83 -2.79
N SER A 201 -2.37 -16.46 -1.51
CA SER A 201 -3.68 -16.57 -0.87
C SER A 201 -4.54 -15.34 -1.19
N PRO A 202 -5.66 -15.48 -1.94
CA PRO A 202 -6.52 -14.36 -2.30
C PRO A 202 -7.40 -13.87 -1.13
N ALA A 203 -7.34 -14.53 0.03
CA ALA A 203 -8.31 -14.35 1.10
C ALA A 203 -8.10 -13.05 1.90
N TYR A 204 -6.92 -12.43 1.84
CA TYR A 204 -6.59 -11.24 2.63
C TYR A 204 -5.59 -10.36 1.88
N LEU A 205 -6.01 -9.78 0.76
CA LEU A 205 -5.25 -8.69 0.15
C LEU A 205 -5.22 -7.50 1.13
N PRO A 206 -4.06 -6.85 1.35
CA PRO A 206 -4.01 -5.62 2.13
C PRO A 206 -4.97 -4.61 1.52
N ARG A 207 -5.79 -4.00 2.38
CA ARG A 207 -6.80 -2.98 2.06
C ARG A 207 -6.16 -1.64 1.68
N ASN A 208 -4.98 -1.67 1.04
CA ASN A 208 -4.23 -0.51 0.59
C ASN A 208 -4.45 -0.22 -0.90
N ALA A 209 -5.17 -1.08 -1.63
CA ALA A 209 -5.88 -0.64 -2.83
C ALA A 209 -7.17 0.05 -2.40
N LEU A 210 -7.19 1.38 -2.36
CA LEU A 210 -8.41 2.16 -2.30
C LEU A 210 -9.41 1.65 -3.37
N PRO A 211 -10.67 1.36 -2.99
CA PRO A 211 -11.76 1.94 -3.75
C PRO A 211 -12.59 2.79 -2.81
N ASN A 212 -12.50 4.09 -3.07
CA ASN A 212 -13.39 5.08 -2.50
C ASN A 212 -14.83 4.76 -2.97
N LYS A 213 -15.62 4.06 -2.15
CA LYS A 213 -17.09 4.03 -2.18
C LYS A 213 -17.66 3.39 -0.90
N ARG A 214 -17.91 4.25 0.09
CA ARG A 214 -18.87 4.12 1.22
C ARG A 214 -19.17 2.68 1.69
N GLN A 215 -18.50 2.25 2.74
CA GLN A 215 -19.00 1.15 3.58
C GLN A 215 -19.83 1.77 4.72
N ARG A 216 -21.15 1.55 4.67
CA ARG A 216 -22.09 1.98 5.70
C ARG A 216 -21.99 0.96 6.84
N LEU A 217 -21.32 1.32 7.94
CA LEU A 217 -21.32 0.52 9.16
C LEU A 217 -22.73 0.60 9.76
N SER A 218 -23.43 -0.53 9.87
CA SER A 218 -24.59 -0.66 10.75
C SER A 218 -24.08 -0.83 12.18
N PHE A 219 -24.33 0.16 13.02
CA PHE A 219 -24.15 0.01 14.46
C PHE A 219 -25.16 -1.03 14.96
N PHE A 220 -24.67 -2.05 15.67
CA PHE A 220 -25.50 -2.87 16.53
C PHE A 220 -26.13 -1.94 17.57
N ASN A 221 -27.46 -1.77 17.50
CA ASN A 221 -28.22 -1.17 18.58
C ASN A 221 -28.21 -2.15 19.74
N TYR A 222 -27.53 -1.80 20.84
CA TYR A 222 -27.79 -2.43 22.12
C TYR A 222 -29.15 -1.91 22.63
N PRO A 223 -30.06 -2.80 23.06
CA PRO A 223 -31.26 -2.38 23.76
C PRO A 223 -30.87 -1.88 25.15
N ASN A 224 -31.15 -0.60 25.43
CA ASN A 224 -31.11 -0.07 26.80
C ASN A 224 -32.12 -0.84 27.66
N SER A 225 -31.62 -1.62 28.61
CA SER A 225 -32.43 -2.17 29.69
C SER A 225 -32.67 -1.09 30.75
N SER A 226 -33.94 -0.98 31.13
CA SER A 226 -34.55 -0.07 32.10
C SER A 226 -33.79 0.09 33.43
N SER A 227 -33.81 1.32 33.94
CA SER A 227 -33.85 1.59 35.38
C SER A 227 -35.28 1.99 35.72
N TYR A 228 -35.93 1.21 36.57
CA TYR A 228 -37.23 1.52 37.18
C TYR A 228 -37.02 2.57 38.29
N GLU A 229 -37.95 3.53 38.38
CA GLU A 229 -38.27 4.24 39.64
C GLU A 229 -38.98 3.30 40.63
#